data_AF-A0A6I2R8F3-F1
#
_entry.id   AF-A0A6I2R8F3-F1
#
_cell.length_a   1.000
_cell.length_b   1.000
_cell.length_c   1.000
_cell.angle_alpha   90.00
_cell.angle_beta   90.00
_cell.angle_gamma   90.00
#
_symmetry.space_group_name_H-M   'P 1'
#
loop_
_entity.id
_entity.type
_entity.pdbx_description
1 polymer ?
#
loop_
_entity_poly.entity_id
_entity_poly.type
_entity_poly.pdbx_seq_one_letter_code
_entity_poly.pdbx_strand_id
1 'polypeptide(L)'
;MGQYVARKRARFYSGGRQVNIPWGAVLDEQDGSLYWQGRPLCRISSQNAYDYFSRNDDGNGKLRGQLVGAILSRLERRDANYQARWDRVWESPLCQPYKRPEHEDWWVWNYAFYNAPIPDLQRIAALVGAKRR
;
A
#
# COMPACT_ATOMS: atom_id res chain seq x y z
N MET A 1 0.16 -2.04 -19.91
CA MET A 1 -0.61 -0.96 -19.24
C MET A 1 -1.12 -1.53 -17.93
N GLY A 2 -0.63 -1.02 -16.79
CA GLY A 2 -1.12 -1.46 -15.49
C GLY A 2 -2.45 -0.78 -15.13
N GLN A 3 -3.18 -1.36 -14.19
CA GLN A 3 -4.34 -0.71 -13.60
C GLN A 3 -4.15 -0.55 -12.09
N TYR A 4 -4.67 0.56 -11.58
CA TYR A 4 -4.76 0.82 -10.15
C TYR A 4 -6.18 1.22 -9.79
N VAL A 5 -6.52 1.11 -8.51
CA VAL A 5 -7.79 1.57 -7.96
C VAL A 5 -7.56 2.49 -6.77
N ALA A 6 -8.36 3.53 -6.64
CA ALA A 6 -8.42 4.37 -5.46
C ALA A 6 -8.98 3.57 -4.27
N ARG A 7 -8.10 3.17 -3.34
CA ARG A 7 -8.49 2.39 -2.13
C ARG A 7 -9.18 3.23 -1.05
N LYS A 8 -9.05 4.55 -1.14
CA LYS A 8 -9.82 5.57 -0.39
C LYS A 8 -9.97 6.81 -1.26
N ARG A 9 -10.79 7.78 -0.86
CA ARG A 9 -10.91 9.06 -1.57
C ARG A 9 -9.55 9.75 -1.62
N ALA A 10 -9.02 10.00 -2.81
CA ALA A 10 -7.70 10.58 -2.97
C ALA A 10 -7.79 12.10 -3.01
N ARG A 11 -7.15 12.76 -2.04
CA ARG A 11 -7.09 14.22 -1.93
C ARG A 11 -5.65 14.63 -1.66
N PHE A 12 -4.99 15.18 -2.68
CA PHE A 12 -3.62 15.65 -2.59
C PHE A 12 -3.36 16.72 -3.65
N TYR A 13 -2.25 17.44 -3.54
CA TYR A 13 -1.84 18.41 -4.54
C TYR A 13 -0.88 17.74 -5.54
N SER A 14 -1.12 17.92 -6.84
CA SER A 14 -0.20 17.47 -7.88
C SER A 14 -0.31 18.33 -9.14
N GLY A 15 0.82 18.58 -9.80
CA GLY A 15 0.86 19.34 -11.07
C GLY A 15 0.21 20.73 -10.97
N GLY A 16 0.33 21.39 -9.82
CA GLY A 16 -0.26 22.72 -9.62
C GLY A 16 -1.77 22.73 -9.34
N ARG A 17 -2.38 21.58 -9.03
CA ARG A 17 -3.84 21.47 -8.84
C ARG A 17 -4.21 20.55 -7.69
N GLN A 18 -5.39 20.79 -7.13
CA GLN A 18 -6.00 19.88 -6.16
C GLN A 18 -6.58 18.65 -6.88
N VAL A 19 -6.11 17.47 -6.50
CA VAL A 19 -6.65 16.18 -6.94
C VAL A 19 -7.78 15.77 -5.99
N ASN A 20 -8.89 15.28 -6.54
CA ASN A 20 -10.03 14.78 -5.77
C ASN A 20 -10.67 13.59 -6.49
N ILE A 21 -10.14 12.39 -6.24
CA ILE A 21 -10.56 11.15 -6.92
C ILE A 21 -11.48 10.35 -6.00
N PRO A 22 -12.67 9.93 -6.47
CA PRO A 22 -13.58 9.15 -5.65
C PRO A 22 -12.99 7.76 -5.35
N TRP A 23 -13.42 7.20 -4.22
CA TRP A 23 -13.09 5.82 -3.88
C TRP A 23 -13.58 4.86 -4.98
N GLY A 24 -12.77 3.84 -5.29
CA GLY A 24 -13.10 2.84 -6.30
C GLY A 24 -12.86 3.29 -7.74
N ALA A 25 -12.43 4.53 -7.99
CA ALA A 25 -12.03 4.97 -9.33
C ALA A 25 -10.85 4.13 -9.83
N VAL A 26 -10.90 3.76 -11.10
CA VAL A 26 -9.81 3.06 -11.80
C VAL A 26 -8.88 4.07 -12.45
N LEU A 27 -7.58 3.79 -12.37
CA LEU A 27 -6.50 4.59 -12.90
C LEU A 27 -5.65 3.73 -13.83
N ASP A 28 -5.15 4.35 -14.89
CA ASP A 28 -4.22 3.72 -15.81
C ASP A 28 -2.80 3.99 -15.34
N GLU A 29 -1.95 2.97 -15.43
CA GLU A 29 -0.51 3.09 -15.24
C GLU A 29 0.18 3.02 -16.59
N GLN A 30 1.01 4.03 -16.86
CA GLN A 30 1.83 4.16 -18.06
C GLN A 30 3.20 4.68 -17.64
N ASP A 31 4.26 3.96 -18.02
CA ASP A 31 5.67 4.29 -17.75
C ASP A 31 5.95 4.69 -16.30
N GLY A 32 5.38 3.94 -15.35
CA GLY A 32 5.55 4.16 -13.92
C GLY A 32 4.77 5.36 -13.36
N SER A 33 3.86 5.94 -14.13
CA SER A 33 3.03 7.08 -13.73
C SER A 33 1.54 6.73 -13.78
N LEU A 34 0.80 7.20 -12.78
CA LEU A 34 -0.64 7.03 -12.67
C LEU A 34 -1.37 8.16 -13.39
N TYR A 35 -2.38 7.77 -14.16
CA TYR A 35 -3.26 8.66 -14.90
C TYR A 35 -4.71 8.42 -14.49
N TRP A 36 -5.48 9.49 -14.41
CA TRP A 36 -6.93 9.42 -14.25
C TRP A 36 -7.60 10.35 -15.25
N GLN A 37 -8.51 9.81 -16.07
CA GLN A 37 -9.17 10.56 -17.15
C GLN A 37 -8.17 11.27 -18.08
N GLY A 38 -7.09 10.56 -18.45
CA GLY A 38 -6.03 11.08 -19.32
C GLY A 38 -5.08 12.10 -18.67
N ARG A 39 -5.22 12.40 -17.37
CA ARG A 39 -4.38 13.38 -16.67
C ARG A 39 -3.32 12.70 -15.81
N PRO A 40 -2.04 13.10 -15.89
CA PRO A 40 -1.00 12.56 -15.02
C PRO A 40 -1.21 12.99 -13.57
N LEU A 41 -0.95 12.09 -12.63
CA LEU A 41 -1.12 12.34 -11.19
C LEU A 41 0.19 12.22 -10.42
N CYS A 42 0.80 11.04 -10.37
CA CYS A 42 2.00 10.78 -9.59
C CYS A 42 2.67 9.49 -10.05
N ARG A 43 3.94 9.30 -9.70
CA ARG A 43 4.63 8.02 -9.92
C ARG A 43 4.09 6.94 -9.00
N ILE A 44 4.06 5.69 -9.48
CA ILE A 44 3.60 4.52 -8.73
C ILE A 44 4.44 4.22 -7.48
N SER A 45 5.66 4.75 -7.41
CA SER A 45 6.56 4.63 -6.28
C SER A 45 6.52 5.82 -5.31
N SER A 46 5.63 6.79 -5.55
CA SER A 46 5.47 7.97 -4.69
C SER A 46 4.64 7.68 -3.44
N GLN A 47 4.80 8.51 -2.40
CA GLN A 47 3.98 8.40 -1.20
C GLN A 47 2.49 8.58 -1.49
N ASN A 48 2.11 9.48 -2.40
CA ASN A 48 0.72 9.62 -2.85
C ASN A 48 0.17 8.31 -3.44
N ALA A 49 0.98 7.57 -4.19
CA ALA A 49 0.58 6.28 -4.72
C ALA A 49 0.33 5.26 -3.61
N TYR A 50 1.26 5.15 -2.67
CA TYR A 50 1.15 4.26 -1.52
C TYR A 50 -0.04 4.60 -0.63
N ASP A 51 -0.34 5.89 -0.44
CA ASP A 51 -1.41 6.33 0.44
C ASP A 51 -2.79 6.03 -0.15
N TYR A 52 -2.98 6.28 -1.44
CA TYR A 52 -4.31 6.37 -2.05
C TYR A 52 -4.66 5.28 -3.04
N PHE A 53 -3.69 4.60 -3.63
CA PHE A 53 -3.94 3.67 -4.73
C PHE A 53 -3.45 2.25 -4.42
N SER A 54 -3.98 1.28 -5.16
CA SER A 54 -3.56 -0.11 -5.08
C SER A 54 -3.61 -0.73 -6.46
N ARG A 55 -2.59 -1.52 -6.80
CA ARG A 55 -2.53 -2.26 -8.06
C ARG A 55 -3.75 -3.18 -8.21
N ASN A 56 -4.33 -3.17 -9.40
CA ASN A 56 -5.63 -3.76 -9.72
C ASN A 56 -5.62 -4.50 -11.08
N ASP A 57 -4.45 -4.86 -11.60
CA ASP A 57 -4.34 -5.66 -12.84
C ASP A 57 -4.97 -7.05 -12.72
N ASP A 58 -4.98 -7.60 -11.50
CA ASP A 58 -5.64 -8.87 -11.15
C ASP A 58 -7.08 -8.70 -10.61
N GLY A 59 -7.65 -7.49 -10.69
CA GLY A 59 -8.97 -7.17 -10.16
C GLY A 59 -9.08 -7.12 -8.62
N ASN A 60 -7.98 -7.32 -7.88
CA ASN A 60 -8.00 -7.39 -6.42
C ASN A 60 -7.61 -6.08 -5.72
N GLY A 61 -7.54 -4.96 -6.43
CA GLY A 61 -7.02 -3.71 -5.89
C GLY A 61 -7.79 -3.20 -4.65
N LYS A 62 -9.11 -3.44 -4.57
CA LYS A 62 -9.90 -3.10 -3.37
C LYS A 62 -9.47 -3.92 -2.16
N LEU A 63 -9.39 -5.24 -2.31
CA LEU A 63 -8.96 -6.16 -1.24
C LEU A 63 -7.51 -5.88 -0.84
N ARG A 64 -6.63 -5.64 -1.82
CA ARG A 64 -5.24 -5.26 -1.61
C ARG A 64 -5.13 -4.02 -0.74
N GLY A 65 -5.86 -2.96 -1.12
CA GLY A 65 -5.89 -1.71 -0.37
C GLY A 65 -6.40 -1.87 1.06
N GLN A 66 -7.43 -2.69 1.27
CA GLN A 66 -7.95 -3.01 2.60
C GLN A 66 -6.92 -3.75 3.47
N LEU A 67 -6.25 -4.76 2.92
CA LEU A 67 -5.24 -5.54 3.65
C LEU A 67 -4.03 -4.66 4.01
N VAL A 68 -3.49 -3.91 3.05
CA VAL A 68 -2.38 -2.98 3.31
C VAL A 68 -2.76 -1.98 4.40
N GLY A 69 -3.93 -1.35 4.29
CA GLY A 69 -4.41 -0.42 5.32
C GLY A 69 -4.55 -1.07 6.70
N ALA A 70 -5.12 -2.27 6.77
CA ALA A 70 -5.29 -3.00 8.03
C ALA A 70 -3.94 -3.39 8.66
N ILE A 71 -2.96 -3.82 7.87
CA ILE A 71 -1.60 -4.14 8.32
C ILE A 71 -0.94 -2.88 8.91
N LEU A 72 -0.91 -1.79 8.15
CA LEU A 72 -0.29 -0.53 8.57
C LEU A 72 -0.93 0.00 9.86
N SER A 73 -2.25 0.13 9.90
CA SER A 73 -2.97 0.60 11.10
C SER A 73 -2.75 -0.31 12.30
N ARG A 74 -2.63 -1.63 12.10
CA ARG A 74 -2.38 -2.56 13.20
C ARG A 74 -0.97 -2.42 13.77
N LEU A 75 0.03 -2.23 12.90
CA LEU A 75 1.42 -2.02 13.28
C LEU A 75 1.62 -0.66 13.96
N GLU A 76 0.95 0.39 13.50
CA GLU A 76 1.07 1.75 14.04
C GLU A 76 0.47 1.91 15.44
N ARG A 77 -0.53 1.10 15.79
CA ARG A 77 -1.21 1.17 17.10
C ARG A 77 -0.20 1.01 18.23
N ARG A 78 -0.05 2.04 19.08
CA ARG A 78 0.82 2.03 20.25
C ARG A 78 0.07 1.45 21.45
N ASP A 79 0.20 0.14 21.65
CA ASP A 79 -0.33 -0.60 22.81
C ASP A 79 0.76 -1.51 23.41
N ALA A 80 0.45 -2.24 24.49
CA ALA A 80 1.40 -3.15 25.14
C ALA A 80 1.99 -4.22 24.21
N ASN A 81 1.33 -4.51 23.09
CA ASN A 81 1.77 -5.49 22.09
C ASN A 81 2.48 -4.82 20.89
N TYR A 82 2.82 -3.54 20.96
CA TYR A 82 3.41 -2.79 19.84
C TYR A 82 4.72 -3.41 19.37
N GLN A 83 5.69 -3.57 20.27
CA GLN A 83 7.00 -4.12 19.92
C GLN A 83 6.88 -5.56 19.41
N ALA A 84 6.13 -6.40 20.13
CA ALA A 84 5.90 -7.80 19.75
C ALA A 84 5.30 -7.98 18.34
N ARG A 85 4.50 -7.01 17.85
CA ARG A 85 4.01 -7.05 16.45
C ARG A 85 5.11 -6.75 15.44
N TRP A 86 5.98 -5.80 15.75
CA TRP A 86 7.12 -5.47 14.91
C TRP A 86 8.15 -6.59 14.92
N ASP A 87 8.47 -7.17 16.08
CA ASP A 87 9.42 -8.29 16.19
C ASP A 87 9.02 -9.44 15.26
N ARG A 88 7.73 -9.80 15.22
CA ARG A 88 7.19 -10.80 14.28
C ARG A 88 7.40 -10.42 12.81
N VAL A 89 7.29 -9.14 12.45
CA VAL A 89 7.56 -8.68 11.08
C VAL A 89 9.05 -8.80 10.75
N TRP A 90 9.90 -8.41 11.69
CA TRP A 90 11.36 -8.50 11.56
C TRP A 90 11.88 -9.92 11.45
N GLU A 91 11.32 -10.86 12.20
CA GLU A 91 11.75 -12.25 12.21
C GLU A 91 11.18 -13.07 11.04
N SER A 92 10.10 -12.60 10.42
CA SER A 92 9.39 -13.36 9.40
C SER A 92 10.11 -13.33 8.04
N PRO A 93 10.49 -14.50 7.48
CA PRO A 93 11.05 -14.58 6.12
C PRO A 93 10.07 -14.07 5.06
N LEU A 94 8.75 -14.20 5.30
CA LEU A 94 7.71 -13.69 4.40
C LEU A 94 7.78 -12.16 4.26
N CYS A 95 8.21 -11.45 5.30
CA CYS A 95 8.26 -9.99 5.31
C CYS A 95 9.54 -9.44 4.70
N GLN A 96 10.65 -10.19 4.72
CA GLN A 96 11.98 -9.69 4.29
C GLN A 96 12.00 -9.12 2.86
N PRO A 97 11.37 -9.75 1.84
CA PRO A 97 11.33 -9.18 0.49
C PRO A 97 10.64 -7.82 0.40
N TYR A 98 9.89 -7.43 1.43
CA TYR A 98 9.15 -6.18 1.51
C TYR A 98 9.83 -5.09 2.34
N LYS A 99 10.99 -5.40 2.95
CA LYS A 99 11.83 -4.42 3.63
C LYS A 99 12.68 -3.66 2.61
N ARG A 100 12.94 -2.39 2.85
CA ARG A 100 13.99 -1.64 2.16
C ARG A 100 15.37 -2.00 2.73
N PRO A 101 16.31 -2.49 1.91
CA PRO A 101 17.63 -2.89 2.39
C PRO A 101 18.45 -1.69 2.89
N GLU A 102 18.17 -0.47 2.41
CA GLU A 102 18.91 0.74 2.80
C GLU A 102 18.62 1.20 4.24
N HIS A 103 17.66 0.57 4.92
CA HIS A 103 17.29 0.88 6.29
C HIS A 103 17.50 -0.33 7.19
N GLU A 104 18.69 -0.44 7.78
CA GLU A 104 19.05 -1.58 8.64
C GLU A 104 18.40 -1.50 10.02
N ASP A 105 18.29 -0.30 10.59
CA ASP A 105 17.88 -0.06 11.98
C ASP A 105 16.36 0.11 12.18
N TRP A 106 15.60 0.38 11.11
CA TRP A 106 14.15 0.52 11.19
C TRP A 106 13.45 -0.04 9.95
N TRP A 107 12.22 -0.46 10.13
CA TRP A 107 11.45 -1.09 9.06
C TRP A 107 10.81 -0.04 8.16
N VAL A 108 11.13 -0.09 6.86
CA VAL A 108 10.43 0.67 5.83
C VAL A 108 9.89 -0.29 4.79
N TRP A 109 8.56 -0.26 4.60
CA TRP A 109 7.91 -1.02 3.53
C TRP A 109 8.33 -0.49 2.15
N ASN A 110 8.78 -1.38 1.28
CA ASN A 110 9.19 -1.05 -0.07
C ASN A 110 7.99 -1.03 -1.05
N TYR A 111 8.26 -0.69 -2.31
CA TYR A 111 7.25 -0.67 -3.39
C TYR A 111 6.50 -2.01 -3.51
N ALA A 112 7.19 -3.14 -3.33
CA ALA A 112 6.61 -4.46 -3.49
C ALA A 112 5.54 -4.76 -2.43
N PHE A 113 5.66 -4.24 -1.20
CA PHE A 113 4.62 -4.41 -0.17
C PHE A 113 3.25 -3.88 -0.61
N TYR A 114 3.21 -2.64 -1.11
CA TYR A 114 1.96 -1.98 -1.51
C TYR A 114 1.30 -2.65 -2.72
N ASN A 115 2.07 -3.46 -3.45
CA ASN A 115 1.64 -4.19 -4.64
C ASN A 115 1.70 -5.72 -4.44
N ALA A 116 1.90 -6.19 -3.20
CA ALA A 116 2.16 -7.59 -2.88
C ALA A 116 0.95 -8.45 -3.18
N PRO A 117 1.11 -9.72 -3.62
CA PRO A 117 0.03 -10.66 -3.86
C PRO A 117 -0.94 -10.77 -2.68
N ILE A 118 -2.22 -11.00 -2.97
CA ILE A 118 -3.25 -11.16 -1.93
C ILE A 118 -2.91 -12.24 -0.90
N PRO A 119 -2.40 -13.44 -1.27
CA PRO A 119 -2.01 -14.46 -0.29
C PRO A 119 -0.96 -13.97 0.72
N ASP A 120 0.04 -13.23 0.25
CA ASP A 120 1.09 -12.70 1.11
C ASP A 120 0.54 -11.65 2.07
N LEU A 121 -0.27 -10.72 1.56
CA LEU A 121 -0.92 -9.71 2.40
C LEU A 121 -1.87 -10.35 3.44
N GLN A 122 -2.55 -11.44 3.11
CA GLN A 122 -3.38 -12.17 4.07
C GLN A 122 -2.53 -12.83 5.17
N ARG A 123 -1.42 -13.46 4.80
CA ARG A 123 -0.48 -14.07 5.76
C ARG A 123 0.19 -13.03 6.65
N ILE A 124 0.59 -11.88 6.10
CA ILE A 124 1.14 -10.76 6.88
C ILE A 124 0.06 -10.17 7.80
N ALA A 125 -1.17 -10.00 7.33
CA ALA A 125 -2.28 -9.55 8.16
C ALA A 125 -2.52 -10.50 9.34
N ALA A 126 -2.50 -11.82 9.11
CA ALA A 126 -2.60 -12.81 10.19
C ALA A 126 -1.41 -12.73 11.17
N LEU A 127 -0.18 -12.62 10.65
CA LEU A 127 1.05 -12.50 11.44
C LEU A 127 0.99 -11.34 12.45
N VAL A 128 0.51 -10.17 12.02
CA VAL A 128 0.39 -8.96 12.86
C VAL A 128 -0.92 -8.89 13.65
N GLY A 129 -1.83 -9.87 13.45
CA GLY A 129 -3.15 -9.89 14.06
C GLY A 129 -4.05 -8.73 13.58
N ALA A 130 -3.95 -8.35 12.31
CA ALA A 130 -4.83 -7.39 11.68
C ALA A 130 -6.15 -8.09 11.29
N LYS A 131 -7.28 -7.48 11.67
CA LYS A 131 -8.61 -7.92 11.24
C LYS A 131 -9.03 -7.11 10.01
N ARG A 132 -9.72 -7.74 9.06
CA ARG A 132 -10.44 -7.01 8.02
C ARG A 132 -11.50 -6.15 8.72
N ARG A 133 -11.50 -4.85 8.44
CA ARG A 133 -12.57 -3.93 8.84
C ARG A 133 -13.59 -3.83 7.73
#